data_AF-A0AAN9A895-F1
#
_entry.id   AF-A0AAN9A895-F1
#
_cell.length_a   1.000
_cell.length_b   1.000
_cell.length_c   1.000
_cell.angle_alpha   90.00
_cell.angle_beta   90.00
_cell.angle_gamma   90.00
#
_symmetry.space_group_name_H-M   'P 1'
#
loop_
_entity.id
_entity.type
_entity.pdbx_description
1 polymer ?
#
loop_
_entity_poly.entity_id
_entity_poly.type
_entity_poly.pdbx_seq_one_letter_code
_entity_poly.pdbx_strand_id
1 'polypeptide(L)'
;MISPGKHQVPVETQSTADGEVVAAFTPLQVGEYVVDVRVGDARVPNSPFRCYVYNAQAIQVGSIPNGVVGRPVEFEIDGSAAGSGNLEILVNGGHVTSYVRNLGQQRFLASFVPHSAIRHTVEMRFNGEKVP
;
A
#
# COMPACT_ATOMS: atom_id res chain seq x y z
N MET A 1 -22.27 0.31 -1.02
CA MET A 1 -20.89 0.01 -0.55
C MET A 1 -20.69 0.63 0.83
N ILE A 2 -19.88 0.01 1.68
CA ILE A 2 -19.53 0.49 3.02
C ILE A 2 -18.03 0.80 3.10
N SER A 3 -17.67 1.97 3.60
CA SER A 3 -16.28 2.42 3.77
C SER A 3 -15.61 1.80 5.01
N PRO A 4 -14.27 1.93 5.17
CA PRO A 4 -13.56 1.48 6.38
C PRO A 4 -14.15 2.07 7.66
N GLY A 5 -14.55 3.34 7.61
CA GLY A 5 -15.23 4.04 8.70
C GLY A 5 -16.71 3.65 8.91
N LYS A 6 -17.21 2.61 8.23
CA LYS A 6 -18.61 2.13 8.28
C LYS A 6 -19.67 3.11 7.77
N HIS A 7 -19.30 3.98 6.84
CA HIS A 7 -20.24 4.90 6.18
C HIS A 7 -20.68 4.34 4.83
N GLN A 8 -21.91 4.65 4.40
CA GLN A 8 -22.33 4.35 3.03
C GLN A 8 -21.56 5.23 2.04
N VAL A 9 -21.06 4.60 0.98
CA VAL A 9 -20.34 5.26 -0.12
C VAL A 9 -21.26 5.27 -1.34
N PRO A 10 -21.48 6.45 -1.97
CA PRO A 10 -22.18 6.53 -3.24
C PRO A 10 -21.49 5.67 -4.30
N VAL A 11 -22.27 4.92 -5.06
CA VAL A 11 -21.79 4.08 -6.15
C VAL A 11 -22.59 4.43 -7.39
N GLU A 12 -21.89 4.74 -8.46
CA GLU A 12 -22.48 4.94 -9.78
C GLU A 12 -22.54 3.59 -10.49
N THR A 13 -23.67 3.27 -11.11
CA THR A 13 -23.85 2.01 -11.82
C THR A 13 -24.26 2.25 -13.26
N GLN A 14 -23.61 1.57 -14.19
CA GLN A 14 -23.91 1.62 -15.61
C GLN A 14 -24.08 0.19 -16.16
N SER A 15 -25.17 -0.04 -16.89
CA SER A 15 -25.38 -1.30 -17.60
C SER A 15 -24.87 -1.20 -19.04
N THR A 16 -24.15 -2.22 -19.50
CA THR A 16 -23.72 -2.36 -20.89
C THR A 16 -24.83 -3.01 -21.74
N ALA A 17 -24.73 -2.91 -23.07
CA ALA A 17 -25.69 -3.53 -23.98
C ALA A 17 -25.71 -5.07 -23.87
N ASP A 18 -24.60 -5.67 -23.44
CA ASP A 18 -24.45 -7.11 -23.25
C ASP A 18 -24.96 -7.59 -21.87
N GLY A 19 -25.52 -6.69 -21.06
CA GLY A 19 -26.11 -7.00 -19.75
C GLY A 19 -25.12 -7.03 -18.58
N GLU A 20 -23.86 -6.60 -18.80
CA GLU A 20 -22.89 -6.40 -17.72
C GLU A 20 -23.24 -5.12 -16.94
N VAL A 21 -23.06 -5.14 -15.62
CA VAL A 21 -23.24 -3.95 -14.77
C VAL A 21 -21.89 -3.54 -14.20
N VAL A 22 -21.45 -2.33 -14.55
CA VAL A 22 -20.23 -1.72 -14.03
C VAL A 22 -20.60 -0.81 -12.86
N ALA A 23 -19.95 -1.01 -11.71
CA ALA A 23 -20.12 -0.18 -10.52
C ALA A 23 -18.83 0.61 -10.26
N ALA A 24 -18.93 1.93 -10.18
CA ALA A 24 -17.81 2.85 -9.97
C ALA A 24 -18.01 3.69 -8.70
N PHE A 25 -16.91 4.00 -8.01
CA PHE A 25 -16.90 4.88 -6.85
C PHE A 25 -15.55 5.58 -6.71
N THR A 26 -15.53 6.73 -6.04
CA THR A 26 -14.30 7.44 -5.69
C THR A 26 -14.02 7.24 -4.20
N PRO A 27 -12.94 6.54 -3.81
CA PRO A 27 -12.62 6.34 -2.41
C PRO A 27 -12.10 7.62 -1.76
N LEU A 28 -12.54 7.88 -0.53
CA LEU A 28 -12.10 9.03 0.27
C LEU A 28 -11.21 8.63 1.45
N GLN A 29 -11.18 7.35 1.79
CA GLN A 29 -10.42 6.78 2.90
C GLN A 29 -9.61 5.59 2.40
N VAL A 30 -8.41 5.44 2.93
CA VAL A 30 -7.60 4.23 2.78
C VAL A 30 -8.19 3.11 3.64
N GLY A 31 -8.14 1.86 3.16
CA GLY A 31 -8.55 0.68 3.91
C GLY A 31 -9.51 -0.23 3.14
N GLU A 32 -10.16 -1.13 3.88
CA GLU A 32 -11.10 -2.11 3.34
C GLU A 32 -12.51 -1.53 3.14
N TYR A 33 -13.04 -1.68 1.93
CA TYR A 33 -14.42 -1.37 1.56
C TYR A 33 -15.20 -2.66 1.33
N VAL A 34 -16.46 -2.68 1.77
CA VAL A 34 -17.36 -3.83 1.61
C VAL A 34 -18.41 -3.51 0.53
N VAL A 35 -18.49 -4.38 -0.47
CA VAL A 35 -19.38 -4.21 -1.63
C VAL A 35 -20.47 -5.27 -1.59
N ASP A 36 -21.66 -4.86 -1.14
CA ASP A 36 -22.88 -5.68 -1.13
C ASP A 36 -23.62 -5.49 -2.47
N VAL A 37 -23.85 -6.59 -3.19
CA VAL A 37 -24.43 -6.61 -4.53
C VAL A 37 -25.67 -7.49 -4.49
N ARG A 38 -26.80 -6.95 -4.93
CA ARG A 38 -28.10 -7.61 -4.91
C ARG A 38 -28.80 -7.51 -6.26
N VAL A 39 -29.64 -8.50 -6.54
CA VAL A 39 -30.63 -8.47 -7.63
C VAL A 39 -32.00 -8.66 -6.99
N GLY A 40 -32.84 -7.63 -7.04
CA GLY A 40 -33.99 -7.52 -6.14
C GLY A 40 -33.54 -7.55 -4.68
N ASP A 41 -34.19 -8.39 -3.87
CA ASP A 41 -33.85 -8.55 -2.45
C ASP A 41 -32.78 -9.62 -2.18
N ALA A 42 -32.36 -10.37 -3.20
CA ALA A 42 -31.40 -11.47 -3.07
C ALA A 42 -29.96 -11.01 -3.34
N ARG A 43 -29.02 -11.45 -2.49
CA ARG A 43 -27.58 -11.27 -2.75
C ARG A 43 -27.14 -12.16 -3.90
N VAL A 44 -26.28 -11.62 -4.76
CA VAL A 44 -25.59 -12.44 -5.75
C VAL A 44 -24.59 -13.37 -5.06
N PRO A 45 -24.23 -14.51 -5.67
CA PRO A 45 -23.19 -15.38 -5.14
C PRO A 45 -21.89 -14.62 -4.83
N ASN A 46 -21.22 -15.00 -3.75
CA ASN A 46 -19.98 -14.39 -3.25
C ASN A 46 -20.08 -12.94 -2.73
N SER A 47 -21.29 -12.35 -2.74
CA SER A 47 -21.51 -11.08 -2.05
C SER A 47 -21.64 -11.28 -0.53
N PRO A 48 -21.02 -10.41 0.30
CA PRO A 48 -20.33 -9.18 -0.08
C PRO A 48 -18.88 -9.41 -0.53
N PHE A 49 -18.44 -8.60 -1.48
CA PHE A 49 -17.03 -8.53 -1.92
C PHE A 49 -16.25 -7.54 -1.05
N ARG A 50 -14.92 -7.66 -1.06
CA ARG A 50 -14.00 -6.74 -0.38
C ARG A 50 -13.08 -6.07 -1.40
N CYS A 51 -12.90 -4.77 -1.25
CA CYS A 51 -11.96 -3.95 -2.03
C CYS A 51 -10.99 -3.28 -1.05
N TYR A 52 -9.71 -3.21 -1.40
CA TYR A 52 -8.68 -2.60 -0.55
C TYR A 52 -8.12 -1.37 -1.25
N VAL A 53 -8.33 -0.20 -0.65
CA VAL A 53 -7.82 1.08 -1.14
C VAL A 53 -6.54 1.42 -0.40
N TYR A 54 -5.54 1.91 -1.12
CA TYR A 54 -4.23 2.25 -0.59
C TYR A 54 -3.77 3.65 -1.02
N ASN A 55 -2.76 4.21 -0.36
CA ASN A 55 -2.13 5.48 -0.72
C ASN A 55 -0.61 5.43 -0.45
N ALA A 56 0.20 5.26 -1.49
CA ALA A 56 1.66 5.21 -1.36
C ALA A 56 2.26 6.53 -0.82
N GLN A 57 1.62 7.67 -1.08
CA GLN A 57 2.07 8.98 -0.62
C GLN A 57 1.84 9.19 0.89
N ALA A 58 1.07 8.32 1.54
CA ALA A 58 0.87 8.34 2.98
C ALA A 58 1.96 7.59 3.76
N ILE A 59 2.89 6.92 3.08
CA ILE A 59 4.06 6.30 3.70
C ILE A 59 5.04 7.39 4.11
N GLN A 60 5.51 7.33 5.34
CA GLN A 60 6.53 8.22 5.87
C GLN A 60 7.84 7.48 6.03
N VAL A 61 8.91 8.03 5.46
CA VAL A 61 10.26 7.50 5.60
C VAL A 61 11.01 8.35 6.62
N GLY A 62 11.56 7.70 7.64
CA GLY A 62 12.41 8.33 8.64
C GLY A 62 13.72 8.83 8.05
N SER A 63 14.49 9.57 8.87
CA SER A 63 15.80 10.06 8.43
C SER A 63 16.73 8.88 8.08
N ILE A 64 17.34 8.94 6.90
CA ILE A 64 18.36 7.99 6.47
C ILE A 64 19.73 8.61 6.81
N PRO A 65 20.47 8.08 7.81
CA PRO A 65 21.72 8.66 8.23
C PRO A 65 22.85 8.39 7.21
N ASN A 66 23.92 9.17 7.30
CA ASN A 66 25.16 8.83 6.61
C ASN A 66 25.71 7.50 7.15
N GLY A 67 26.08 6.62 6.23
CA GLY A 67 26.62 5.30 6.57
C GLY A 67 28.14 5.27 6.67
N VAL A 68 28.65 4.22 7.33
CA VAL A 68 30.06 3.84 7.33
C VAL A 68 30.17 2.47 6.67
N VAL A 69 31.15 2.29 5.80
CA VAL A 69 31.39 1.00 5.13
C VAL A 69 31.51 -0.12 6.17
N GLY A 70 30.79 -1.22 5.94
CA GLY A 70 30.76 -2.39 6.83
C GLY A 70 29.90 -2.21 8.09
N ARG A 71 29.20 -1.08 8.27
CA ARG A 71 28.25 -0.88 9.38
C ARG A 71 26.81 -0.74 8.85
N PRO A 72 25.80 -1.33 9.51
CA PRO A 72 24.41 -1.14 9.13
C PRO A 72 24.00 0.33 9.10
N VAL A 73 23.29 0.71 8.05
CA VAL A 73 22.49 1.93 7.97
C VAL A 73 21.05 1.51 8.19
N GLU A 74 20.41 2.07 9.23
CA GLU A 74 19.03 1.75 9.60
C GLU A 74 18.15 3.00 9.48
N PHE A 75 16.91 2.82 9.04
CA PHE A 75 15.91 3.87 8.98
C PHE A 75 14.50 3.28 9.11
N GLU A 76 13.62 4.03 9.76
CA GLU A 76 12.23 3.61 9.97
C GLU A 76 11.34 3.96 8.78
N ILE A 77 10.32 3.15 8.56
CA ILE A 77 9.26 3.38 7.57
C ILE A 77 7.92 3.20 8.29
N ASP A 78 7.08 4.22 8.22
CA ASP A 78 5.72 4.19 8.74
C ASP A 78 4.71 4.11 7.58
N GLY A 79 4.09 2.94 7.43
CA GLY A 79 3.05 2.68 6.44
C GLY A 79 1.64 2.65 7.03
N SER A 80 1.45 3.06 8.29
CA SER A 80 0.18 2.93 9.01
C SER A 80 -1.01 3.64 8.36
N ALA A 81 -0.75 4.69 7.58
CA ALA A 81 -1.76 5.45 6.83
C ALA A 81 -1.88 5.04 5.36
N ALA A 82 -1.04 4.13 4.87
CA ALA A 82 -0.95 3.76 3.46
C ALA A 82 -1.92 2.65 3.06
N GLY A 83 -2.44 1.90 4.02
CA GLY A 83 -3.34 0.78 3.80
C GLY A 83 -2.59 -0.53 3.63
N SER A 84 -3.31 -1.57 3.21
CA SER A 84 -2.70 -2.89 2.99
C SER A 84 -2.06 -2.94 1.60
N GLY A 85 -0.84 -3.44 1.53
CA GLY A 85 -0.11 -3.54 0.27
C GLY A 85 1.28 -4.11 0.43
N ASN A 86 1.98 -4.25 -0.69
CA ASN A 86 3.36 -4.71 -0.75
C ASN A 86 4.31 -3.51 -0.79
N LEU A 87 5.27 -3.46 0.14
CA LEU A 87 6.35 -2.49 0.15
C LEU A 87 7.64 -3.15 -0.34
N GLU A 88 8.22 -2.59 -1.38
CA GLU A 88 9.49 -3.01 -1.98
C GLU A 88 10.57 -1.97 -1.69
N ILE A 89 11.76 -2.44 -1.34
CA ILE A 89 12.93 -1.59 -1.05
C ILE A 89 14.13 -2.11 -1.84
N LEU A 90 14.69 -1.26 -2.69
CA LEU A 90 15.89 -1.55 -3.45
C LEU A 90 17.00 -0.58 -3.06
N VAL A 91 18.20 -1.10 -2.83
CA VAL A 91 19.39 -0.26 -2.63
C VAL A 91 20.28 -0.43 -3.86
N ASN A 92 20.57 0.69 -4.53
CA ASN A 92 21.26 0.73 -5.82
C ASN A 92 20.64 -0.23 -6.84
N GLY A 93 19.32 -0.15 -7.07
CA GLY A 93 18.62 -1.05 -7.99
C GLY A 93 18.64 -2.54 -7.61
N GLY A 94 18.91 -2.86 -6.33
CA GLY A 94 18.97 -4.24 -5.83
C GLY A 94 20.38 -4.85 -5.79
N HIS A 95 21.42 -4.09 -6.17
CA HIS A 95 22.81 -4.55 -6.07
C HIS A 95 23.33 -4.61 -4.63
N VAL A 96 22.67 -3.94 -3.68
CA VAL A 96 22.97 -4.03 -2.26
C VAL A 96 21.76 -4.63 -1.55
N THR A 97 21.98 -5.74 -0.85
CA THR A 97 20.92 -6.41 -0.09
C THR A 97 20.41 -5.52 1.04
N SER A 98 19.10 -5.37 1.13
CA SER A 98 18.39 -4.74 2.22
C SER A 98 17.66 -5.78 3.07
N TYR A 99 17.45 -5.45 4.34
CA TYR A 99 16.68 -6.26 5.29
C TYR A 99 15.59 -5.42 5.91
N VAL A 100 14.43 -6.03 6.13
CA VAL A 100 13.27 -5.35 6.73
C VAL A 100 12.83 -6.12 7.97
N ARG A 101 12.73 -5.41 9.10
CA ARG A 101 12.17 -5.92 10.35
C ARG A 101 10.84 -5.25 10.63
N ASN A 102 9.81 -6.05 10.90
CA ASN A 102 8.51 -5.53 11.33
C ASN A 102 8.58 -5.01 12.77
N LEU A 103 8.15 -3.77 12.99
CA LEU A 103 8.06 -3.13 14.31
C LEU A 103 6.64 -3.17 14.90
N GLY A 104 5.67 -3.69 14.14
CA GLY A 104 4.25 -3.71 14.47
C GLY A 104 3.51 -2.47 13.96
N GLN A 105 2.18 -2.54 13.94
CA GLN A 105 1.31 -1.42 13.51
C GLN A 105 1.69 -0.83 12.13
N GLN A 106 2.08 -1.68 11.18
CA GLN A 106 2.52 -1.28 9.84
C GLN A 106 3.75 -0.34 9.84
N ARG A 107 4.58 -0.42 10.87
CA ARG A 107 5.90 0.22 10.93
C ARG A 107 7.01 -0.80 10.74
N PHE A 108 8.08 -0.39 10.10
CA PHE A 108 9.18 -1.25 9.70
C PHE A 108 10.52 -0.57 9.94
N LEU A 109 11.54 -1.34 10.29
CA LEU A 109 12.92 -0.91 10.27
C LEU A 109 13.60 -1.54 9.05
N ALA A 110 13.98 -0.70 8.10
CA ALA A 110 14.80 -1.12 6.97
C ALA A 110 16.27 -0.93 7.32
N SER A 111 17.11 -1.82 6.80
CA SER A 111 18.56 -1.74 6.97
C SER A 111 19.31 -2.26 5.75
N PHE A 112 20.51 -1.73 5.53
CA PHE A 112 21.47 -2.29 4.57
C PHE A 112 22.91 -2.05 5.06
N VAL A 113 23.85 -2.84 4.58
CA VAL A 113 25.28 -2.68 4.90
C VAL A 113 26.04 -2.26 3.64
N PRO A 114 26.57 -1.02 3.57
CA PRO A 114 27.35 -0.57 2.42
C PRO A 114 28.72 -1.23 2.39
N HIS A 115 29.14 -1.68 1.21
CA HIS A 115 30.45 -2.31 0.99
C HIS A 115 31.47 -1.37 0.34
N SER A 116 31.04 -0.20 -0.13
CA SER A 116 31.88 0.81 -0.80
C SER A 116 31.54 2.21 -0.30
N ALA A 117 32.52 3.12 -0.23
CA ALA A 117 32.33 4.50 0.21
C ALA A 117 31.80 5.38 -0.93
N ILE A 118 30.60 5.05 -1.43
CA ILE A 118 29.92 5.77 -2.52
C ILE A 118 28.54 6.26 -2.06
N ARG A 119 27.94 7.16 -2.84
CA ARG A 119 26.53 7.50 -2.68
C ARG A 119 25.70 6.25 -3.00
N HIS A 120 24.85 5.86 -2.05
CA HIS A 120 23.85 4.82 -2.26
C HIS A 120 22.50 5.49 -2.52
N THR A 121 21.70 4.90 -3.40
CA THR A 121 20.33 5.30 -3.67
C THR A 121 19.40 4.26 -3.09
N VAL A 122 18.45 4.70 -2.27
CA VAL A 122 17.38 3.85 -1.75
C VAL A 122 16.11 4.16 -2.53
N GLU A 123 15.54 3.16 -3.16
CA GLU A 123 14.31 3.24 -3.93
C GLU A 123 13.24 2.44 -3.20
N MET A 124 12.05 3.03 -3.05
CA MET A 124 10.92 2.38 -2.39
C MET A 124 9.68 2.45 -3.27
N ARG A 125 8.96 1.33 -3.36
CA ARG A 125 7.69 1.25 -4.07
C ARG A 125 6.63 0.57 -3.23
N PHE A 126 5.41 1.07 -3.28
CA PHE A 126 4.26 0.49 -2.62
C PHE A 126 3.18 0.16 -3.64
N ASN A 127 2.84 -1.13 -3.77
CA ASN A 127 1.97 -1.64 -4.84
C ASN A 127 2.43 -1.19 -6.25
N GLY A 128 3.73 -1.07 -6.47
CA GLY A 128 4.34 -0.61 -7.73
C GLY A 128 4.47 0.91 -7.88
N GLU A 129 3.84 1.70 -7.02
CA GLU A 129 3.94 3.17 -7.02
C GLU A 129 5.11 3.67 -6.20
N LYS A 130 5.76 4.75 -6.64
CA LYS A 130 6.90 5.33 -5.93
C LYS A 130 6.46 5.95 -4.59
N VAL A 131 7.17 5.58 -3.52
CA VAL A 131 7.06 6.23 -2.20
C VAL A 131 7.80 7.57 -2.22
N PRO A 132 7.28 8.63 -1.57
CA PRO A 132 7.92 9.95 -1.51
C PRO A 132 9.39 9.96 -1.08
#